data_AF-A0A956W5A5-F1
#
_entry.id   AF-A0A956W5A5-F1
#
_cell.length_a   1.000
_cell.length_b   1.000
_cell.length_c   1.000
_cell.angle_alpha   90.00
_cell.angle_beta   90.00
_cell.angle_gamma   90.00
#
_symmetry.space_group_name_H-M   'P 1'
#
loop_
_entity.id
_entity.type
_entity.pdbx_description
1 polymer ?
#
loop_
_entity_poly.entity_id
_entity_poly.type
_entity_poly.pdbx_seq_one_letter_code
_entity_poly.pdbx_strand_id
1 'polypeptide(L)'
;SEESWGDLWAAETFDTDDLDRYLEEWRSRFDLFDSERPFYQAPGLPESVATTVAKLGHELASGNNPALFDHSVDDVPVALDPGGTARLLVALQGFALGGLITRLKGDPPSAEASHLIKAAIQVVTGNNLFETLVLNMLPVDEDTGPLNMNPATNIPAWESEPAKPEARMPAGLVDLLTWQSRRVLLFPGADGQVERAAIMAGFSMPAGWSIEDMEPMVTFVLRESRNQYPWAPVGFRPEQALWRQSATLLEHAKERGRRAQALSWLNTLRNAGYLDRDAVGLSLFGLASDRAKIFLWREERLPLPLAYLENPDLVAELDKAVGAARSTATALRRTTWSMASETLGPGGTADRDRASSLADSLAPERAYWPRLDEPFRRYMLDLAPSFASDSAGTAGLQWLEAVRGAATSAFEAAATAIETSSRGYRAAALYRPRFQGEVRRVLNEFMPTQEEVSA
;
A
#
# COMPACT_ATOMS: atom_id res chain seq x y z
N SER A 1 -18.47 19.52 8.16
CA SER A 1 -18.51 19.50 9.64
C SER A 1 -18.65 18.09 10.20
N GLU A 2 -18.31 17.93 11.48
CA GLU A 2 -18.48 16.69 12.26
C GLU A 2 -19.96 16.32 12.46
N GLU A 3 -20.83 17.31 12.69
CA GLU A 3 -22.27 17.12 12.89
C GLU A 3 -22.94 16.47 11.68
N SER A 4 -22.70 17.00 10.47
CA SER A 4 -23.27 16.43 9.24
C SER A 4 -22.76 15.01 8.97
N TRP A 5 -21.52 14.71 9.35
CA TRP A 5 -20.99 13.35 9.30
C TRP A 5 -21.71 12.44 10.30
N GLY A 6 -21.93 12.92 11.53
CA GLY A 6 -22.65 12.22 12.58
C GLY A 6 -24.10 11.89 12.21
N ASP A 7 -24.81 12.85 11.61
CA ASP A 7 -26.17 12.66 11.12
C ASP A 7 -26.23 11.59 10.03
N LEU A 8 -25.31 11.64 9.05
CA LEU A 8 -25.20 10.63 8.01
C LEU A 8 -24.86 9.26 8.59
N TRP A 9 -23.88 9.18 9.50
CA TRP A 9 -23.48 7.94 10.16
C TRP A 9 -24.64 7.29 10.92
N ALA A 10 -25.43 8.09 11.66
CA ALA A 10 -26.59 7.62 12.40
C ALA A 10 -27.76 7.19 11.48
N ALA A 11 -27.86 7.75 10.27
CA ALA A 11 -28.89 7.39 9.31
C ALA A 11 -28.67 6.00 8.68
N GLU A 12 -27.43 5.51 8.66
CA GLU A 12 -27.04 4.21 8.06
C GLU A 12 -27.39 4.04 6.56
N THR A 13 -27.77 5.12 5.88
CA THR A 13 -28.15 5.15 4.46
C THR A 13 -27.82 6.50 3.84
N PHE A 14 -27.63 6.52 2.52
CA PHE A 14 -27.56 7.77 1.76
C PHE A 14 -28.96 8.23 1.39
N ASP A 15 -29.11 9.54 1.19
CA ASP A 15 -30.28 10.11 0.55
C ASP A 15 -30.29 9.72 -0.94
N THR A 16 -31.22 8.85 -1.32
CA THR A 16 -31.32 8.35 -2.69
C THR A 16 -31.80 9.43 -3.66
N ASP A 17 -32.61 10.40 -3.21
CA ASP A 17 -33.15 11.44 -4.09
C ASP A 17 -32.06 12.43 -4.51
N ASP A 18 -31.10 12.70 -3.63
CA ASP A 18 -29.92 13.52 -3.96
C ASP A 18 -28.96 12.78 -4.90
N LEU A 19 -28.72 11.47 -4.66
CA LEU A 19 -27.90 10.65 -5.54
C LEU A 19 -28.50 10.52 -6.94
N ASP A 20 -29.79 10.22 -7.04
CA ASP A 20 -30.49 10.06 -8.31
C ASP A 20 -30.49 11.37 -9.11
N ARG A 21 -30.66 12.51 -8.44
CA ARG A 21 -30.57 13.84 -9.08
C ARG A 21 -29.19 14.07 -9.69
N TYR A 22 -28.12 13.80 -8.94
CA TYR A 22 -26.75 13.98 -9.42
C TYR A 22 -26.42 13.02 -10.57
N LEU A 23 -26.80 11.75 -10.45
CA LEU A 23 -26.54 10.74 -11.47
C LEU A 23 -27.35 10.99 -12.75
N GLU A 24 -28.58 11.52 -12.65
CA GLU A 24 -29.38 11.89 -13.81
C GLU A 24 -28.81 13.12 -14.53
N GLU A 25 -28.39 14.15 -13.77
CA GLU A 25 -27.73 15.33 -14.33
C GLU A 25 -26.48 14.97 -15.16
N TRP A 26 -25.68 14.03 -14.63
CA TRP A 26 -24.42 13.63 -15.25
C TRP A 26 -24.48 12.33 -16.04
N ARG A 27 -25.68 11.75 -16.23
CA ARG A 27 -25.90 10.44 -16.86
C ARG A 27 -25.17 10.29 -18.21
N SER A 28 -25.17 11.33 -19.03
CA SER A 28 -24.53 11.35 -20.35
C SER A 28 -23.00 11.25 -20.29
N ARG A 29 -22.37 11.52 -19.15
CA ARG A 29 -20.92 11.45 -18.95
C ARG A 29 -20.44 10.09 -18.45
N PHE A 30 -21.35 9.17 -18.12
CA PHE A 30 -21.06 7.82 -17.62
C PHE A 30 -21.13 6.72 -18.69
N ASP A 31 -21.46 7.06 -19.95
CA ASP A 31 -21.37 6.12 -21.06
C ASP A 31 -19.90 5.96 -21.49
N LEU A 32 -19.40 4.71 -21.45
CA LEU A 32 -18.03 4.35 -21.79
C LEU A 32 -17.69 4.61 -23.26
N PHE A 33 -18.68 4.59 -24.16
CA PHE A 33 -18.48 4.70 -25.61
C PHE A 33 -19.21 5.89 -26.22
N ASP A 34 -19.60 6.88 -25.41
CA ASP A 34 -20.22 8.10 -25.90
C ASP A 34 -19.33 8.76 -26.98
N SER A 35 -19.94 9.27 -28.05
CA SER A 35 -19.21 9.80 -29.19
C SER A 35 -18.52 11.14 -28.93
N GLU A 36 -19.00 11.91 -27.95
CA GLU A 36 -18.52 13.27 -27.65
C GLU A 36 -17.84 13.39 -26.28
N ARG A 37 -18.33 12.63 -25.29
CA ARG A 37 -17.93 12.67 -23.88
C ARG A 37 -17.81 11.25 -23.30
N PRO A 38 -16.99 10.35 -23.89
CA PRO A 38 -16.81 9.01 -23.37
C PRO A 38 -16.22 9.04 -21.95
N PHE A 39 -16.78 8.24 -21.05
CA PHE A 39 -16.38 8.21 -19.64
C PHE A 39 -14.87 8.00 -19.49
N TYR A 40 -14.21 8.88 -18.72
CA TYR A 40 -12.79 8.84 -18.38
C TYR A 40 -11.82 8.81 -19.59
N GLN A 41 -12.27 9.33 -20.73
CA GLN A 41 -11.52 9.28 -21.98
C GLN A 41 -11.33 10.68 -22.60
N ALA A 42 -10.36 10.77 -23.51
CA ALA A 42 -10.07 11.96 -24.27
C ALA A 42 -10.51 11.75 -25.74
N PRO A 43 -11.65 12.32 -26.17
CA PRO A 43 -12.12 12.18 -27.54
C PRO A 43 -11.13 12.84 -28.52
N GLY A 44 -11.11 12.35 -29.77
CA GLY A 44 -10.29 12.90 -30.84
C GLY A 44 -8.88 12.32 -30.96
N LEU A 45 -8.51 11.33 -30.15
CA LEU A 45 -7.28 10.55 -30.39
C LEU A 45 -7.43 9.68 -31.65
N PRO A 46 -6.46 9.70 -32.58
CA PRO A 46 -6.59 8.97 -33.83
C PRO A 46 -6.39 7.47 -33.66
N GLU A 47 -7.22 6.65 -34.30
CA GLU A 47 -7.10 5.18 -34.24
C GLU A 47 -5.75 4.65 -34.76
N SER A 48 -5.07 5.41 -35.62
CA SER A 48 -3.75 5.05 -36.17
C SER A 48 -2.65 4.89 -35.11
N VAL A 49 -2.85 5.42 -33.90
CA VAL A 49 -1.92 5.28 -32.78
C VAL A 49 -2.38 4.26 -31.73
N ALA A 50 -3.54 3.62 -31.96
CA ALA A 50 -4.11 2.68 -31.03
C ALA A 50 -3.32 1.37 -31.01
N THR A 51 -3.11 0.86 -29.80
CA THR A 51 -2.36 -0.35 -29.46
C THR A 51 -3.29 -1.32 -28.72
N THR A 52 -2.78 -2.48 -28.30
CA THR A 52 -3.57 -3.45 -27.54
C THR A 52 -4.16 -2.83 -26.27
N VAL A 53 -5.43 -3.12 -25.99
CA VAL A 53 -6.11 -2.70 -24.75
C VAL A 53 -5.44 -3.28 -23.50
N ALA A 54 -4.65 -4.36 -23.66
CA ALA A 54 -3.90 -4.98 -22.58
C ALA A 54 -3.00 -3.98 -21.83
N LYS A 55 -2.56 -2.89 -22.48
CA LYS A 55 -1.75 -1.83 -21.86
C LYS A 55 -2.49 -1.01 -20.79
N LEU A 56 -3.80 -1.19 -20.61
CA LEU A 56 -4.53 -0.61 -19.48
C LEU A 56 -4.22 -1.35 -18.16
N GLY A 57 -3.94 -2.66 -18.23
CA GLY A 57 -3.63 -3.51 -17.08
C GLY A 57 -2.13 -3.81 -16.99
N HIS A 58 -1.58 -3.75 -15.78
CA HIS A 58 -0.15 -4.04 -15.56
C HIS A 58 0.15 -5.55 -15.56
N GLU A 59 -0.88 -6.34 -15.27
CA GLU A 59 -0.90 -7.79 -15.24
C GLU A 59 -0.97 -8.44 -16.61
N LEU A 60 -1.45 -7.70 -17.61
CA LEU A 60 -1.70 -8.22 -18.94
C LEU A 60 -0.41 -8.18 -19.76
N ALA A 61 -0.12 -9.28 -20.45
CA ALA A 61 1.04 -9.34 -21.33
C ALA A 61 0.89 -8.34 -22.46
N SER A 62 1.78 -7.35 -22.48
CA SER A 62 1.88 -6.38 -23.56
C SER A 62 3.29 -5.81 -23.69
N GLY A 63 3.73 -5.53 -24.92
CA GLY A 63 5.06 -4.99 -25.20
C GLY A 63 6.20 -5.81 -24.58
N ASN A 64 6.95 -5.21 -23.65
CA ASN A 64 8.10 -5.84 -22.98
C ASN A 64 7.75 -6.48 -21.63
N ASN A 65 6.48 -6.52 -21.24
CA ASN A 65 6.07 -7.14 -19.98
C ASN A 65 6.27 -8.67 -20.06
N PRO A 66 6.73 -9.32 -18.98
CA PRO A 66 6.84 -10.77 -18.95
C PRO A 66 5.47 -11.43 -19.14
N ALA A 67 5.40 -12.38 -20.07
CA ALA A 67 4.25 -13.27 -20.25
C ALA A 67 4.22 -14.34 -19.15
N LEU A 68 3.91 -13.93 -17.91
CA LEU A 68 3.86 -14.80 -16.73
C LEU A 68 2.47 -15.39 -16.58
N PHE A 69 2.30 -16.66 -16.94
CA PHE A 69 1.01 -17.36 -16.98
C PHE A 69 -0.04 -16.71 -17.91
N ASP A 70 0.42 -15.85 -18.81
CA ASP A 70 -0.35 -15.24 -19.89
C ASP A 70 0.28 -15.68 -21.23
N HIS A 71 -0.55 -16.11 -22.17
CA HIS A 71 -0.13 -16.55 -23.51
C HIS A 71 -0.53 -15.57 -24.61
N SER A 72 -1.07 -14.40 -24.23
CA SER A 72 -1.44 -13.32 -25.14
C SER A 72 -0.20 -12.75 -25.83
N VAL A 73 -0.34 -12.36 -27.09
CA VAL A 73 0.69 -11.67 -27.86
C VAL A 73 0.10 -10.39 -28.45
N ASP A 74 0.91 -9.34 -28.60
CA ASP A 74 0.43 -8.04 -29.10
C ASP A 74 -0.24 -8.14 -30.48
N ASP A 75 0.18 -9.10 -31.31
CA ASP A 75 -0.36 -9.35 -32.65
C ASP A 75 -1.74 -10.05 -32.64
N VAL A 76 -2.14 -10.64 -31.50
CA VAL A 76 -3.44 -11.28 -31.27
C VAL A 76 -3.98 -10.81 -29.92
N PRO A 77 -4.42 -9.55 -29.83
CA PRO A 77 -4.85 -8.97 -28.57
C PRO A 77 -6.09 -9.71 -28.03
N VAL A 78 -6.13 -9.96 -26.73
CA VAL A 78 -7.32 -10.48 -26.07
C VAL A 78 -8.30 -9.34 -25.87
N ALA A 79 -9.49 -9.48 -26.44
CA ALA A 79 -10.58 -8.52 -26.26
C ALA A 79 -11.04 -8.51 -24.79
N LEU A 80 -11.34 -7.32 -24.27
CA LEU A 80 -11.88 -7.15 -22.92
C LEU A 80 -13.35 -6.75 -22.98
N ASP A 81 -14.13 -7.23 -22.02
CA ASP A 81 -15.52 -6.80 -21.85
C ASP A 81 -15.58 -5.34 -21.36
N PRO A 82 -16.64 -4.58 -21.70
CA PRO A 82 -16.75 -3.18 -21.29
C PRO A 82 -16.59 -2.94 -19.78
N GLY A 83 -17.09 -3.85 -18.94
CA GLY A 83 -16.97 -3.73 -17.49
C GLY A 83 -15.52 -3.92 -17.01
N GLY A 84 -14.82 -4.90 -17.56
CA GLY A 84 -13.38 -5.10 -17.36
C GLY A 84 -12.56 -3.91 -17.83
N THR A 85 -12.84 -3.41 -19.04
CA THR A 85 -12.15 -2.24 -19.60
C THR A 85 -12.36 -0.98 -18.77
N ALA A 86 -13.59 -0.71 -18.31
CA ALA A 86 -13.88 0.46 -17.47
C ALA A 86 -13.09 0.42 -16.15
N ARG A 87 -13.01 -0.74 -15.49
CA ARG A 87 -12.21 -0.90 -14.26
C ARG A 87 -10.73 -0.63 -14.49
N LEU A 88 -10.16 -1.18 -15.56
CA LEU A 88 -8.76 -0.95 -15.92
C LEU A 88 -8.50 0.50 -16.34
N LEU A 89 -9.45 1.14 -17.02
CA LEU A 89 -9.37 2.55 -17.38
C LEU A 89 -9.25 3.44 -16.13
N VAL A 90 -10.11 3.23 -15.13
CA VAL A 90 -10.03 3.96 -13.85
C VAL A 90 -8.72 3.65 -13.12
N ALA A 91 -8.33 2.38 -13.03
CA ALA A 91 -7.09 1.97 -12.36
C ALA A 91 -5.84 2.59 -13.02
N LEU A 92 -5.80 2.65 -14.35
CA LEU A 92 -4.69 3.24 -15.09
C LEU A 92 -4.47 4.69 -14.71
N GLN A 93 -5.55 5.46 -14.53
CA GLN A 93 -5.44 6.88 -14.19
C GLN A 93 -4.71 7.10 -12.85
N GLY A 94 -4.93 6.25 -11.85
CA GLY A 94 -4.25 6.31 -10.56
C GLY A 94 -2.86 5.64 -10.51
N PHE A 95 -2.64 4.62 -11.35
CA PHE A 95 -1.46 3.73 -11.26
C PHE A 95 -0.61 3.65 -12.53
N ALA A 96 -0.72 4.59 -13.47
CA ALA A 96 0.13 4.55 -14.66
C ALA A 96 1.61 4.75 -14.30
N LEU A 97 2.49 3.87 -14.82
CA LEU A 97 3.94 4.01 -14.70
C LEU A 97 4.45 5.18 -15.56
N GLY A 98 5.47 5.87 -15.07
CA GLY A 98 6.16 6.91 -15.83
C GLY A 98 7.11 6.31 -16.88
N GLY A 99 7.33 7.02 -17.97
CA GLY A 99 8.23 6.57 -19.03
C GLY A 99 7.85 7.09 -20.42
N LEU A 100 8.54 6.57 -21.44
CA LEU A 100 8.23 6.87 -22.84
C LEU A 100 6.82 6.36 -23.18
N ILE A 101 6.10 7.15 -23.96
CA ILE A 101 4.72 6.87 -24.34
C ILE A 101 4.45 7.30 -25.78
N THR A 102 3.43 6.69 -26.40
CA THR A 102 2.89 7.14 -27.69
C THR A 102 2.48 8.61 -27.60
N ARG A 103 2.77 9.38 -28.66
CA ARG A 103 2.59 10.84 -28.66
C ARG A 103 2.15 11.35 -30.03
N LEU A 104 1.40 12.45 -30.05
CA LEU A 104 1.16 13.22 -31.27
C LEU A 104 2.24 14.29 -31.45
N LYS A 105 2.25 14.93 -32.63
CA LYS A 105 3.15 16.05 -32.89
C LYS A 105 2.81 17.20 -31.93
N GLY A 106 3.80 17.62 -31.14
CA GLY A 106 3.64 18.67 -30.12
C GLY A 106 3.51 18.13 -28.69
N ASP A 107 3.20 16.84 -28.54
CA ASP A 107 3.10 16.20 -27.23
C ASP A 107 4.48 15.85 -26.64
N PRO A 108 4.58 15.81 -25.30
CA PRO A 108 5.80 15.38 -24.62
C PRO A 108 6.17 13.93 -24.99
N PRO A 109 7.47 13.59 -24.99
CA PRO A 109 7.93 12.25 -25.36
C PRO A 109 7.70 11.19 -24.27
N SER A 110 7.38 11.63 -23.06
CA SER A 110 7.19 10.79 -21.88
C SER A 110 6.05 11.32 -21.03
N ALA A 111 5.43 10.42 -20.28
CA ALA A 111 4.48 10.77 -19.23
C ALA A 111 5.10 10.53 -17.85
N GLU A 112 4.70 11.34 -16.87
CA GLU A 112 5.05 11.11 -15.47
C GLU A 112 4.28 9.92 -14.89
N ALA A 113 4.83 9.33 -13.82
CA ALA A 113 4.12 8.32 -13.06
C ALA A 113 2.90 8.97 -12.38
N SER A 114 1.79 8.25 -12.29
CA SER A 114 0.62 8.76 -11.58
C SER A 114 0.85 8.78 -10.06
N HIS A 115 0.01 9.55 -9.36
CA HIS A 115 0.17 9.93 -7.97
C HIS A 115 0.15 8.77 -6.97
N LEU A 116 -0.53 7.65 -7.27
CA LEU A 116 -0.62 6.50 -6.37
C LEU A 116 0.51 5.48 -6.60
N ILE A 117 1.42 5.74 -7.54
CA ILE A 117 2.60 4.90 -7.76
C ILE A 117 3.51 4.93 -6.52
N LYS A 118 3.93 3.74 -6.08
CA LYS A 118 4.77 3.49 -4.89
C LYS A 118 4.11 3.79 -3.54
N ALA A 119 2.84 4.18 -3.52
CA ALA A 119 2.10 4.39 -2.29
C ALA A 119 1.39 3.11 -1.83
N ALA A 120 1.20 2.99 -0.51
CA ALA A 120 0.18 2.14 0.07
C ALA A 120 -1.03 3.01 0.42
N ILE A 121 -2.10 2.84 -0.34
CA ILE A 121 -3.38 3.52 -0.18
C ILE A 121 -4.10 2.90 1.00
N GLN A 122 -4.47 3.73 1.97
CA GLN A 122 -5.17 3.37 3.18
C GLN A 122 -6.65 3.65 2.99
N VAL A 123 -7.45 2.59 3.06
CA VAL A 123 -8.92 2.67 3.08
C VAL A 123 -9.40 2.08 4.39
N VAL A 124 -10.10 2.89 5.17
CA VAL A 124 -10.76 2.43 6.39
C VAL A 124 -11.96 1.58 5.98
N THR A 125 -12.11 0.38 6.56
CA THR A 125 -13.20 -0.55 6.22
C THR A 125 -14.11 -0.76 7.41
N GLY A 126 -15.41 -0.68 7.15
CA GLY A 126 -16.46 -1.00 8.11
C GLY A 126 -17.06 -2.39 7.88
N ASN A 127 -18.20 -2.66 8.50
CA ASN A 127 -18.94 -3.91 8.37
C ASN A 127 -19.64 -4.06 7.00
N ASN A 128 -19.86 -2.94 6.30
CA ASN A 128 -20.51 -2.89 5.00
C ASN A 128 -19.94 -1.75 4.14
N LEU A 129 -20.44 -1.62 2.90
CA LEU A 129 -19.98 -0.60 1.96
C LEU A 129 -20.36 0.82 2.41
N PHE A 130 -21.56 1.02 2.98
CA PHE A 130 -21.98 2.32 3.51
C PHE A 130 -21.00 2.80 4.58
N GLU A 131 -20.73 1.98 5.61
CA GLU A 131 -19.79 2.33 6.67
C GLU A 131 -18.40 2.62 6.09
N THR A 132 -17.93 1.78 5.15
CA THR A 132 -16.64 1.98 4.48
C THR A 132 -16.58 3.32 3.74
N LEU A 133 -17.62 3.72 3.02
CA LEU A 133 -17.65 5.00 2.32
C LEU A 133 -17.64 6.16 3.32
N VAL A 134 -18.53 6.15 4.31
CA VAL A 134 -18.67 7.24 5.28
C VAL A 134 -17.43 7.40 6.16
N LEU A 135 -16.76 6.31 6.57
CA LEU A 135 -15.50 6.36 7.32
C LEU A 135 -14.34 7.03 6.56
N ASN A 136 -14.40 7.08 5.22
CA ASN A 136 -13.39 7.74 4.39
C ASN A 136 -13.87 9.09 3.82
N MET A 137 -15.06 9.58 4.20
CA MET A 137 -15.54 10.91 3.82
C MET A 137 -14.93 11.98 4.74
N LEU A 138 -13.99 12.75 4.18
CA LEU A 138 -13.37 13.88 4.86
C LEU A 138 -14.34 15.06 5.01
N PRO A 139 -14.16 15.92 6.04
CA PRO A 139 -15.03 17.06 6.26
C PRO A 139 -14.93 18.07 5.10
N VAL A 140 -16.09 18.55 4.68
CA VAL A 140 -16.26 19.69 3.78
C VAL A 140 -16.37 20.94 4.64
N ASP A 141 -15.24 21.58 4.94
CA ASP A 141 -15.21 22.88 5.62
C ASP A 141 -14.60 23.95 4.68
N GLU A 142 -14.94 25.23 4.87
CA GLU A 142 -14.52 26.31 3.94
C GLU A 142 -13.01 26.58 3.94
N ASP A 143 -12.28 26.14 4.97
CA ASP A 143 -10.82 26.32 5.13
C ASP A 143 -10.08 24.97 5.17
N THR A 144 -10.43 24.05 4.27
CA THR A 144 -9.74 22.73 4.14
C THR A 144 -8.33 22.83 3.55
N GLY A 145 -7.80 24.04 3.38
CA GLY A 145 -6.49 24.28 2.78
C GLY A 145 -6.34 23.61 1.40
N PRO A 146 -5.24 22.87 1.14
CA PRO A 146 -4.97 22.24 -0.15
C PRO A 146 -6.06 21.26 -0.63
N LEU A 147 -6.86 20.67 0.25
CA LEU A 147 -7.95 19.79 -0.17
C LEU A 147 -9.04 20.52 -0.97
N ASN A 148 -9.21 21.84 -0.76
CA ASN A 148 -10.26 22.68 -1.36
C ASN A 148 -11.57 21.93 -1.64
N MET A 149 -12.49 21.90 -0.69
CA MET A 149 -13.79 21.23 -0.89
C MET A 149 -14.86 22.12 -1.54
N ASN A 150 -14.48 23.23 -2.20
CA ASN A 150 -15.43 24.13 -2.88
C ASN A 150 -15.98 23.49 -4.18
N PRO A 151 -17.29 23.16 -4.25
CA PRO A 151 -17.86 22.45 -5.39
C PRO A 151 -17.85 23.26 -6.70
N ALA A 152 -17.69 24.59 -6.65
CA ALA A 152 -17.60 25.41 -7.85
C ALA A 152 -16.26 25.27 -8.59
N THR A 153 -15.23 24.74 -7.93
CA THR A 153 -13.87 24.60 -8.50
C THR A 153 -13.29 23.19 -8.35
N ASN A 154 -13.66 22.46 -7.30
CA ASN A 154 -13.27 21.09 -7.04
C ASN A 154 -14.30 20.11 -7.62
N ILE A 155 -14.25 19.95 -8.94
CA ILE A 155 -15.16 19.08 -9.69
C ILE A 155 -14.44 17.82 -10.17
N PRO A 156 -15.15 16.69 -10.33
CA PRO A 156 -14.56 15.45 -10.82
C PRO A 156 -14.29 15.50 -12.34
N ALA A 157 -13.49 14.55 -12.82
CA ALA A 157 -13.10 14.45 -14.22
C ALA A 157 -14.28 14.40 -15.21
N TRP A 158 -15.41 13.79 -14.84
CA TRP A 158 -16.59 13.73 -15.71
C TRP A 158 -17.38 15.04 -15.78
N GLU A 159 -17.12 16.02 -14.92
CA GLU A 159 -17.74 17.36 -15.01
C GLU A 159 -16.84 18.36 -15.75
N SER A 160 -15.56 18.07 -15.84
CA SER A 160 -14.56 18.93 -16.50
C SER A 160 -14.37 18.62 -17.99
N GLU A 161 -13.57 19.47 -18.65
CA GLU A 161 -13.12 19.22 -20.02
C GLU A 161 -12.08 18.09 -20.08
N PRO A 162 -12.01 17.33 -21.19
CA PRO A 162 -11.06 16.24 -21.34
C PRO A 162 -9.60 16.65 -21.10
N ALA A 163 -8.83 15.72 -20.53
CA ALA A 163 -7.46 15.96 -20.14
C ALA A 163 -6.55 16.35 -21.32
N LYS A 164 -5.50 17.12 -21.01
CA LYS A 164 -4.47 17.59 -21.95
C LYS A 164 -3.08 17.25 -21.41
N PRO A 165 -2.05 17.17 -22.28
CA PRO A 165 -0.68 16.86 -21.85
C PRO A 165 -0.01 18.11 -21.25
N GLU A 166 -0.48 18.57 -20.10
CA GLU A 166 -0.01 19.77 -19.43
C GLU A 166 0.19 19.57 -17.92
N ALA A 167 1.08 20.38 -17.34
CA ALA A 167 1.30 20.40 -15.91
C ALA A 167 0.30 21.33 -15.23
N ARG A 168 -0.45 20.83 -14.25
CA ARG A 168 -1.37 21.64 -13.44
C ARG A 168 -1.48 21.10 -12.03
N MET A 169 -1.86 21.94 -11.09
CA MET A 169 -2.27 21.47 -9.77
C MET A 169 -3.71 20.93 -9.84
N PRO A 170 -4.07 19.92 -9.04
CA PRO A 170 -5.47 19.60 -8.80
C PRO A 170 -6.19 20.79 -8.19
N ALA A 171 -7.42 21.03 -8.61
CA ALA A 171 -8.26 22.10 -8.09
C ALA A 171 -8.72 21.81 -6.65
N GLY A 172 -8.75 20.54 -6.26
CA GLY A 172 -9.07 20.07 -4.92
C GLY A 172 -9.09 18.55 -4.85
N LEU A 173 -9.68 18.00 -3.79
CA LEU A 173 -9.68 16.58 -3.50
C LEU A 173 -10.45 15.75 -4.54
N VAL A 174 -11.62 16.21 -5.00
CA VAL A 174 -12.46 15.47 -5.94
C VAL A 174 -11.80 15.41 -7.31
N ASP A 175 -11.15 16.49 -7.74
CA ASP A 175 -10.31 16.51 -8.95
C ASP A 175 -9.10 15.56 -8.80
N LEU A 176 -8.44 15.54 -7.63
CA LEU A 176 -7.32 14.61 -7.38
C LEU A 176 -7.77 13.13 -7.38
N LEU A 177 -8.86 12.79 -6.71
CA LEU A 177 -9.40 11.42 -6.66
C LEU A 177 -9.86 10.92 -8.04
N THR A 178 -10.08 11.84 -8.98
CA THR A 178 -10.45 11.54 -10.37
C THR A 178 -9.35 11.95 -11.37
N TRP A 179 -8.11 12.10 -10.90
CA TRP A 179 -7.01 12.68 -11.67
C TRP A 179 -6.74 11.95 -13.00
N GLN A 180 -6.76 12.68 -14.11
CA GLN A 180 -6.56 12.13 -15.44
C GLN A 180 -5.09 12.18 -15.88
N SER A 181 -4.25 11.30 -15.31
CA SER A 181 -2.81 11.21 -15.62
C SER A 181 -2.51 10.73 -17.05
N ARG A 182 -3.47 10.11 -17.71
CA ARG A 182 -3.40 9.63 -19.09
C ARG A 182 -4.59 10.15 -19.90
N ARG A 183 -4.34 10.40 -21.19
CA ARG A 183 -5.40 10.51 -22.19
C ARG A 183 -5.61 9.15 -22.80
N VAL A 184 -6.81 8.61 -22.69
CA VAL A 184 -7.18 7.29 -23.23
C VAL A 184 -8.35 7.44 -24.17
N LEU A 185 -8.38 6.68 -25.27
CA LEU A 185 -9.58 6.48 -26.09
C LEU A 185 -9.68 5.01 -26.47
N LEU A 186 -10.82 4.39 -26.17
CA LEU A 186 -11.12 3.01 -26.46
C LEU A 186 -11.72 2.89 -27.87
N PHE A 187 -11.39 1.79 -28.57
CA PHE A 187 -11.94 1.47 -29.89
C PHE A 187 -12.71 0.15 -29.78
N PRO A 188 -14.03 0.20 -29.50
CA PRO A 188 -14.84 -1.00 -29.37
C PRO A 188 -15.08 -1.66 -30.74
N GLY A 189 -15.09 -2.99 -30.74
CA GLY A 189 -15.55 -3.82 -31.84
C GLY A 189 -17.06 -3.76 -32.00
N ALA A 190 -17.57 -4.38 -33.07
CA ALA A 190 -19.02 -4.41 -33.36
C ALA A 190 -19.85 -5.18 -32.30
N ASP A 191 -19.20 -6.06 -31.55
CA ASP A 191 -19.76 -6.81 -30.43
C ASP A 191 -19.64 -6.09 -29.07
N GLY A 192 -19.11 -4.86 -29.07
CA GLY A 192 -18.86 -4.05 -27.89
C GLY A 192 -17.62 -4.46 -27.10
N GLN A 193 -16.91 -5.52 -27.49
CA GLN A 193 -15.63 -5.88 -26.86
C GLN A 193 -14.54 -4.90 -27.27
N VAL A 194 -13.58 -4.65 -26.41
CA VAL A 194 -12.51 -3.68 -26.66
C VAL A 194 -11.21 -4.43 -26.86
N GLU A 195 -10.60 -4.33 -28.04
CA GLU A 195 -9.29 -4.92 -28.34
C GLU A 195 -8.18 -3.87 -28.37
N ARG A 196 -8.55 -2.62 -28.67
CA ARG A 196 -7.60 -1.55 -28.96
C ARG A 196 -7.92 -0.28 -28.18
N ALA A 197 -6.86 0.41 -27.77
CA ALA A 197 -6.93 1.71 -27.11
C ALA A 197 -5.77 2.61 -27.55
N ALA A 198 -6.01 3.91 -27.67
CA ALA A 198 -4.95 4.91 -27.73
C ALA A 198 -4.66 5.39 -26.29
N ILE A 199 -3.39 5.42 -25.90
CA ILE A 199 -2.96 5.82 -24.55
C ILE A 199 -1.80 6.81 -24.69
N MET A 200 -1.96 8.01 -24.13
CA MET A 200 -1.00 9.11 -24.22
C MET A 200 -0.84 9.83 -22.88
N ALA A 201 0.17 10.71 -22.79
CA ALA A 201 0.33 11.60 -21.64
C ALA A 201 -0.92 12.47 -21.42
N GLY A 202 -1.44 12.47 -20.19
CA GLY A 202 -2.47 13.39 -19.71
C GLY A 202 -1.86 14.45 -18.79
N PHE A 203 -2.60 14.85 -17.75
CA PHE A 203 -2.12 15.84 -16.81
C PHE A 203 -0.89 15.32 -16.04
N SER A 204 0.05 16.21 -15.78
CA SER A 204 1.21 15.96 -14.92
C SER A 204 1.24 16.91 -13.74
N MET A 205 2.00 16.56 -12.70
CA MET A 205 2.16 17.44 -11.55
C MET A 205 3.23 18.49 -11.86
N PRO A 206 3.10 19.75 -11.40
CA PRO A 206 4.14 20.76 -11.59
C PRO A 206 5.41 20.39 -10.82
N ALA A 207 6.57 20.74 -11.37
CA ALA A 207 7.84 20.54 -10.70
C ALA A 207 7.89 21.31 -9.37
N GLY A 208 8.36 20.65 -8.31
CA GLY A 208 8.48 21.26 -6.98
C GLY A 208 7.17 21.34 -6.19
N TRP A 209 6.07 20.80 -6.73
CA TRP A 209 4.82 20.69 -6.02
C TRP A 209 4.72 19.41 -5.16
N SER A 210 3.86 19.49 -4.15
CA SER A 210 3.81 18.63 -2.96
C SER A 210 2.43 18.03 -2.79
N ILE A 211 2.30 16.72 -2.94
CA ILE A 211 1.01 16.03 -2.88
C ILE A 211 0.60 15.63 -1.46
N GLU A 212 1.52 15.60 -0.49
CA GLU A 212 1.28 15.03 0.84
C GLU A 212 0.24 15.75 1.69
N ASP A 213 -0.02 17.03 1.39
CA ASP A 213 -1.07 17.80 2.06
C ASP A 213 -2.43 17.67 1.32
N MET A 214 -2.46 17.08 0.12
CA MET A 214 -3.70 16.84 -0.65
C MET A 214 -4.16 15.39 -0.68
N GLU A 215 -3.25 14.42 -0.75
CA GLU A 215 -3.59 13.00 -0.86
C GLU A 215 -4.02 12.43 0.51
N PRO A 216 -5.31 12.13 0.71
CA PRO A 216 -5.81 11.80 2.04
C PRO A 216 -5.61 10.34 2.43
N MET A 217 -5.31 9.46 1.47
CA MET A 217 -5.23 8.01 1.69
C MET A 217 -3.79 7.52 1.85
N VAL A 218 -2.78 8.39 1.80
CA VAL A 218 -1.37 7.97 1.82
C VAL A 218 -0.65 8.58 3.02
N THR A 219 0.16 7.76 3.69
CA THR A 219 1.10 8.24 4.70
C THR A 219 2.42 8.62 4.02
N PHE A 220 2.94 9.81 4.31
CA PHE A 220 4.23 10.29 3.81
C PHE A 220 5.25 10.43 4.95
N VAL A 221 6.52 10.21 4.63
CA VAL A 221 7.64 10.36 5.57
C VAL A 221 8.70 11.26 4.99
N LEU A 222 9.30 12.09 5.85
CA LEU A 222 10.39 12.97 5.47
C LEU A 222 11.68 12.15 5.28
N ARG A 223 12.28 12.29 4.10
CA ARG A 223 13.57 11.71 3.73
C ARG A 223 14.51 12.82 3.31
N GLU A 224 15.54 13.04 4.13
CA GLU A 224 16.59 14.01 3.82
C GLU A 224 17.35 13.55 2.56
N SER A 225 17.18 14.31 1.47
CA SER A 225 17.87 14.09 0.20
C SER A 225 18.38 15.43 -0.32
N ARG A 226 19.66 15.47 -0.75
CA ARG A 226 20.30 16.73 -1.19
C ARG A 226 19.68 17.34 -2.46
N ASN A 227 18.95 16.56 -3.27
CA ASN A 227 18.50 16.95 -4.61
C ASN A 227 17.07 16.49 -4.96
N GLN A 228 16.24 16.08 -3.98
CA GLN A 228 14.89 15.59 -4.24
C GLN A 228 13.88 16.17 -3.26
N TYR A 229 12.63 16.14 -3.72
CA TYR A 229 11.46 16.34 -2.91
C TYR A 229 11.52 15.52 -1.62
N PRO A 230 11.38 16.11 -0.42
CA PRO A 230 11.75 15.44 0.81
C PRO A 230 10.67 14.48 1.31
N TRP A 231 9.42 14.58 0.87
CA TRP A 231 8.36 13.66 1.31
C TRP A 231 8.25 12.45 0.39
N ALA A 232 8.38 11.27 0.96
CA ALA A 232 8.23 10.00 0.25
C ALA A 232 7.02 9.24 0.80
N PRO A 233 6.15 8.69 -0.08
CA PRO A 233 5.04 7.86 0.37
C PRO A 233 5.57 6.58 1.04
N VAL A 234 4.86 6.13 2.07
CA VAL A 234 4.98 4.78 2.60
C VAL A 234 4.27 3.85 1.62
N GLY A 235 4.91 2.73 1.29
CA GLY A 235 4.39 1.82 0.27
C GLY A 235 5.03 0.46 0.26
N PHE A 236 4.57 -0.37 -0.67
CA PHE A 236 4.91 -1.78 -0.74
C PHE A 236 6.36 -2.04 -1.12
N ARG A 237 6.92 -3.09 -0.53
CA ARG A 237 8.25 -3.62 -0.85
C ARG A 237 8.16 -5.13 -1.05
N PRO A 238 8.83 -5.71 -2.06
CA PRO A 238 8.67 -7.13 -2.40
C PRO A 238 8.91 -8.10 -1.23
N GLU A 239 9.96 -7.89 -0.44
CA GLU A 239 10.40 -8.81 0.63
C GLU A 239 10.01 -8.30 2.04
N GLN A 240 9.02 -7.41 2.14
CA GLN A 240 8.59 -6.84 3.42
C GLN A 240 7.08 -6.67 3.46
N ALA A 241 6.42 -7.38 4.37
CA ALA A 241 5.01 -7.14 4.73
C ALA A 241 4.84 -5.72 5.29
N LEU A 242 3.74 -5.06 4.92
CA LEU A 242 3.50 -3.64 5.21
C LEU A 242 3.13 -3.41 6.67
N TRP A 243 2.55 -4.40 7.36
CA TRP A 243 2.32 -4.37 8.82
C TRP A 243 3.59 -4.06 9.63
N ARG A 244 4.76 -4.40 9.10
CA ARG A 244 6.05 -4.04 9.70
C ARG A 244 6.31 -2.53 9.70
N GLN A 245 5.45 -1.72 9.09
CA GLN A 245 5.49 -0.25 9.10
C GLN A 245 4.28 0.34 9.82
N SER A 246 3.51 -0.46 10.58
CA SER A 246 2.31 -0.04 11.29
C SER A 246 2.51 1.23 12.12
N ALA A 247 3.58 1.30 12.91
CA ALA A 247 3.87 2.48 13.72
C ALA A 247 3.98 3.74 12.86
N THR A 248 4.74 3.68 11.76
CA THR A 248 4.85 4.79 10.79
C THR A 248 3.51 5.15 10.16
N LEU A 249 2.64 4.17 9.88
CA LEU A 249 1.31 4.42 9.32
C LEU A 249 0.40 5.15 10.31
N LEU A 250 0.51 4.86 11.61
CA LEU A 250 -0.39 5.33 12.67
C LEU A 250 0.13 6.58 13.40
N GLU A 251 1.43 6.84 13.36
CA GLU A 251 2.11 7.92 14.07
C GLU A 251 1.60 9.31 13.64
N HIS A 252 1.33 10.17 14.63
CA HIS A 252 0.90 11.56 14.43
C HIS A 252 2.09 12.55 14.48
N ALA A 253 3.23 12.23 13.88
CA ALA A 253 4.43 13.06 13.96
C ALA A 253 4.48 14.11 12.82
N LYS A 254 3.87 15.28 13.01
CA LYS A 254 3.78 16.34 11.99
C LYS A 254 5.12 16.89 11.49
N GLU A 255 6.25 16.70 12.18
CA GLU A 255 7.53 17.24 11.69
C GLU A 255 8.24 16.30 10.69
N ARG A 256 8.09 14.98 10.87
CA ARG A 256 8.81 13.97 10.07
C ARG A 256 7.87 12.98 9.36
N GLY A 257 6.57 13.13 9.55
CA GLY A 257 5.51 12.30 8.97
C GLY A 257 4.25 13.09 8.62
N ARG A 258 3.48 12.55 7.68
CA ARG A 258 2.11 12.93 7.36
C ARG A 258 1.29 11.67 7.36
N ARG A 259 0.51 11.43 8.43
CA ARG A 259 -0.43 10.32 8.48
C ARG A 259 -1.55 10.54 7.47
N ALA A 260 -2.07 9.47 6.88
CA ALA A 260 -3.27 9.53 6.05
C ALA A 260 -4.39 10.33 6.75
N GLN A 261 -4.99 11.26 6.02
CA GLN A 261 -5.94 12.21 6.57
C GLN A 261 -7.21 11.52 7.05
N ALA A 262 -7.64 10.44 6.39
CA ALA A 262 -8.75 9.61 6.86
C ALA A 262 -8.55 9.13 8.30
N LEU A 263 -7.34 8.71 8.69
CA LEU A 263 -7.05 8.27 10.06
C LEU A 263 -7.08 9.44 11.05
N SER A 264 -6.60 10.61 10.64
CA SER A 264 -6.69 11.82 11.48
C SER A 264 -8.13 12.28 11.64
N TRP A 265 -8.97 12.07 10.64
CA TRP A 265 -10.39 12.34 10.70
C TRP A 265 -11.13 11.41 11.66
N LEU A 266 -10.87 10.09 11.62
CA LEU A 266 -11.43 9.16 12.61
C LEU A 266 -11.11 9.55 14.06
N ASN A 267 -9.87 9.98 14.31
CA ASN A 267 -9.48 10.49 15.63
C ASN A 267 -10.30 11.72 16.03
N THR A 268 -10.59 12.61 15.08
CA THR A 268 -11.42 13.80 15.33
C THR A 268 -12.85 13.41 15.68
N LEU A 269 -13.46 12.52 14.88
CA LEU A 269 -14.81 12.00 15.11
C LEU A 269 -14.97 11.27 16.44
N ARG A 270 -13.95 10.50 16.86
CA ARG A 270 -13.97 9.78 18.14
C ARG A 270 -13.88 10.76 19.32
N ASN A 271 -13.00 11.76 19.24
CA ASN A 271 -12.90 12.81 20.27
C ASN A 271 -14.17 13.67 20.37
N ALA A 272 -14.86 13.88 19.25
CA ALA A 272 -16.13 14.60 19.19
C ALA A 272 -17.34 13.74 19.61
N GLY A 273 -17.17 12.44 19.81
CA GLY A 273 -18.23 11.51 20.25
C GLY A 273 -19.18 11.03 19.14
N TYR A 274 -18.86 11.26 17.87
CA TYR A 274 -19.67 10.81 16.73
C TYR A 274 -19.36 9.35 16.31
N LEU A 275 -18.17 8.86 16.64
CA LEU A 275 -17.73 7.50 16.28
C LEU A 275 -17.61 6.61 17.54
N ASP A 276 -18.67 5.85 17.83
CA ASP A 276 -18.71 4.87 18.92
C ASP A 276 -18.24 3.48 18.43
N ARG A 277 -16.94 3.36 18.18
CA ARG A 277 -16.28 2.09 17.81
C ARG A 277 -14.95 1.96 18.54
N ASP A 278 -14.62 0.74 18.96
CA ASP A 278 -13.29 0.45 19.51
C ASP A 278 -12.26 0.15 18.41
N ALA A 279 -12.71 -0.49 17.33
CA ALA A 279 -11.86 -0.86 16.21
C ALA A 279 -12.63 -0.86 14.89
N VAL A 280 -11.89 -0.61 13.81
CA VAL A 280 -12.33 -0.73 12.41
C VAL A 280 -11.31 -1.55 11.62
N GLY A 281 -11.60 -1.90 10.38
CA GLY A 281 -10.62 -2.49 9.48
C GLY A 281 -9.79 -1.41 8.76
N LEU A 282 -8.58 -1.77 8.36
CA LEU A 282 -7.73 -0.96 7.50
C LEU A 282 -7.23 -1.81 6.33
N SER A 283 -7.69 -1.50 5.11
CA SER A 283 -7.17 -2.10 3.88
C SER A 283 -6.09 -1.21 3.28
N LEU A 284 -5.00 -1.84 2.86
CA LEU A 284 -3.81 -1.23 2.28
C LEU A 284 -3.64 -1.78 0.86
N PHE A 285 -3.77 -0.93 -0.16
CA PHE A 285 -3.64 -1.31 -1.56
C PHE A 285 -2.45 -0.62 -2.22
N GLY A 286 -1.75 -1.30 -3.12
CA GLY A 286 -0.73 -0.63 -3.91
C GLY A 286 0.21 -1.55 -4.67
N LEU A 287 1.13 -0.90 -5.38
CA LEU A 287 2.13 -1.51 -6.25
C LEU A 287 3.53 -1.27 -5.69
N ALA A 288 4.38 -2.30 -5.75
CA ALA A 288 5.82 -2.14 -5.62
C ALA A 288 6.43 -2.08 -7.02
N SER A 289 7.05 -0.95 -7.36
CA SER A 289 7.70 -0.74 -8.65
C SER A 289 9.06 -0.05 -8.52
N ASP A 290 9.92 -0.32 -9.50
CA ASP A 290 11.14 0.46 -9.75
C ASP A 290 11.17 0.85 -11.23
N ARG A 291 11.11 2.16 -11.47
CA ARG A 291 10.94 2.75 -12.81
C ARG A 291 9.72 2.14 -13.52
N ALA A 292 9.92 1.51 -14.66
CA ALA A 292 8.88 0.86 -15.45
C ALA A 292 8.65 -0.62 -15.08
N LYS A 293 9.34 -1.15 -14.06
CA LYS A 293 9.20 -2.55 -13.64
C LYS A 293 8.28 -2.64 -12.43
N ILE A 294 7.27 -3.49 -12.52
CA ILE A 294 6.40 -3.86 -11.40
C ILE A 294 6.90 -5.17 -10.82
N PHE A 295 6.99 -5.23 -9.49
CA PHE A 295 7.38 -6.43 -8.76
C PHE A 295 6.17 -7.15 -8.17
N LEU A 296 5.21 -6.40 -7.65
CA LEU A 296 3.93 -6.90 -7.16
C LEU A 296 2.89 -5.77 -7.09
N TRP A 297 1.62 -6.15 -7.07
CA TRP A 297 0.57 -5.44 -6.34
C TRP A 297 0.00 -6.38 -5.29
N ARG A 298 -0.51 -5.84 -4.20
CA ARG A 298 -1.24 -6.62 -3.20
C ARG A 298 -2.18 -5.76 -2.40
N GLU A 299 -3.13 -6.43 -1.77
CA GLU A 299 -3.88 -5.91 -0.63
C GLU A 299 -3.27 -6.50 0.65
N GLU A 300 -3.07 -5.67 1.66
CA GLU A 300 -2.91 -6.10 3.05
C GLU A 300 -4.04 -5.52 3.89
N ARG A 301 -4.62 -6.33 4.78
CA ARG A 301 -5.60 -5.84 5.75
C ARG A 301 -4.97 -5.75 7.12
N LEU A 302 -5.41 -4.86 8.00
CA LEU A 302 -5.02 -4.82 9.40
C LEU A 302 -6.25 -4.49 10.25
N PRO A 303 -6.35 -5.03 11.47
CA PRO A 303 -7.23 -4.43 12.46
C PRO A 303 -6.70 -3.04 12.84
N LEU A 304 -7.60 -2.10 13.06
CA LEU A 304 -7.28 -0.76 13.53
C LEU A 304 -8.10 -0.45 14.79
N PRO A 305 -7.62 -0.84 15.98
CA PRO A 305 -8.10 -0.26 17.23
C PRO A 305 -7.89 1.25 17.21
N LEU A 306 -8.96 2.01 17.42
CA LEU A 306 -8.93 3.47 17.29
C LEU A 306 -8.07 4.14 18.38
N ALA A 307 -7.81 3.46 19.49
CA ALA A 307 -6.89 3.91 20.55
C ALA A 307 -5.48 4.22 20.03
N TYR A 308 -5.02 3.54 18.96
CA TYR A 308 -3.72 3.84 18.33
C TYR A 308 -3.68 5.23 17.68
N LEU A 309 -4.83 5.81 17.33
CA LEU A 309 -4.89 7.12 16.68
C LEU A 309 -4.81 8.27 17.69
N GLU A 310 -5.11 7.97 18.96
CA GLU A 310 -5.18 8.90 20.10
C GLU A 310 -3.93 8.90 20.95
N ASN A 311 -3.28 7.74 21.11
CA ASN A 311 -2.22 7.54 22.09
C ASN A 311 -0.86 7.26 21.42
N PRO A 312 0.07 8.24 21.40
CA PRO A 312 1.41 8.06 20.87
C PRO A 312 2.26 7.01 21.60
N ASP A 313 2.07 6.83 22.91
CA ASP A 313 2.82 5.85 23.71
C ASP A 313 2.40 4.42 23.33
N LEU A 314 1.12 4.21 23.06
CA LEU A 314 0.60 2.95 22.53
C LEU A 314 1.20 2.63 21.14
N VAL A 315 1.40 3.64 20.29
CA VAL A 315 2.09 3.48 19.00
C VAL A 315 3.59 3.18 19.21
N ALA A 316 4.22 3.76 20.23
CA ALA A 316 5.61 3.48 20.57
C ALA A 316 5.82 2.03 21.05
N GLU A 317 4.92 1.49 21.86
CA GLU A 317 4.96 0.06 22.24
C GLU A 317 4.74 -0.86 21.04
N LEU A 318 3.88 -0.47 20.09
CA LEU A 318 3.73 -1.19 18.82
C LEU A 318 5.04 -1.20 18.00
N ASP A 319 5.75 -0.07 17.90
CA ASP A 319 7.03 -0.01 17.20
C ASP A 319 8.11 -0.85 17.90
N LYS A 320 8.14 -0.83 19.23
CA LYS A 320 9.04 -1.69 20.04
C LYS A 320 8.79 -3.17 19.79
N ALA A 321 7.52 -3.60 19.70
CA ALA A 321 7.14 -4.97 19.35
C ALA A 321 7.62 -5.36 17.94
N VAL A 322 7.43 -4.49 16.94
CA VAL A 322 7.98 -4.69 15.59
C VAL A 322 9.51 -4.71 15.61
N GLY A 323 10.13 -3.89 16.46
CA GLY A 323 11.56 -3.84 16.74
C GLY A 323 12.10 -5.19 17.23
N ALA A 324 11.43 -5.84 18.18
CA ALA A 324 11.80 -7.17 18.67
C ALA A 324 11.83 -8.20 17.53
N ALA A 325 10.83 -8.17 16.65
CA ALA A 325 10.77 -9.07 15.49
C ALA A 325 11.87 -8.78 14.45
N ARG A 326 12.21 -7.50 14.21
CA ARG A 326 13.31 -7.10 13.30
C ARG A 326 14.69 -7.50 13.85
N SER A 327 14.93 -7.28 15.14
CA SER A 327 16.17 -7.67 15.81
C SER A 327 16.35 -9.19 15.81
N THR A 328 15.26 -9.93 16.03
CA THR A 328 15.26 -11.40 15.95
C THR A 328 15.51 -11.90 14.53
N ALA A 329 14.92 -11.29 13.50
CA ALA A 329 15.23 -11.61 12.10
C ALA A 329 16.71 -11.39 11.78
N THR A 330 17.30 -10.31 12.30
CA THR A 330 18.74 -10.04 12.14
C THR A 330 19.61 -11.12 12.80
N ALA A 331 19.25 -11.56 14.01
CA ALA A 331 19.93 -12.67 14.68
C ALA A 331 19.79 -13.99 13.90
N LEU A 332 18.59 -14.28 13.40
CA LEU A 332 18.31 -15.44 12.54
C LEU A 332 19.19 -15.42 11.29
N ARG A 333 19.19 -14.31 10.53
CA ARG A 333 20.01 -14.18 9.32
C ARG A 333 21.50 -14.36 9.61
N ARG A 334 22.02 -13.71 10.65
CA ARG A 334 23.44 -13.80 11.02
C ARG A 334 23.84 -15.22 11.41
N THR A 335 23.03 -15.89 12.21
CA THR A 335 23.32 -17.26 12.68
C THR A 335 23.19 -18.29 11.55
N THR A 336 22.20 -18.15 10.67
CA THR A 336 22.10 -18.98 9.44
C THR A 336 23.31 -18.79 8.54
N TRP A 337 23.80 -17.55 8.37
CA TRP A 337 25.03 -17.29 7.61
C TRP A 337 26.25 -17.97 8.24
N SER A 338 26.42 -17.87 9.56
CA SER A 338 27.53 -18.53 10.26
C SER A 338 27.45 -20.06 10.17
N MET A 339 26.25 -20.63 10.21
CA MET A 339 26.00 -22.06 10.00
C MET A 339 26.35 -22.50 8.58
N ALA A 340 25.96 -21.72 7.57
CA ALA A 340 26.33 -21.97 6.17
C ALA A 340 27.86 -21.90 5.97
N SER A 341 28.52 -20.92 6.57
CA SER A 341 29.99 -20.80 6.56
C SER A 341 30.68 -22.02 7.18
N GLU A 342 30.25 -22.48 8.37
CA GLU A 342 30.82 -23.68 9.02
C GLU A 342 30.58 -24.95 8.19
N THR A 343 29.46 -25.04 7.48
CA THR A 343 29.16 -26.18 6.59
C THR A 343 30.17 -26.28 5.45
N LEU A 344 30.56 -25.14 4.87
CA LEU A 344 31.48 -25.08 3.72
C LEU A 344 32.96 -25.16 4.13
N GLY A 345 33.33 -24.57 5.27
CA GLY A 345 34.69 -24.56 5.80
C GLY A 345 34.76 -24.94 7.27
N PRO A 346 34.57 -26.22 7.64
CA PRO A 346 34.51 -26.63 9.05
C PRO A 346 35.79 -26.29 9.83
N GLY A 347 35.67 -25.49 10.89
CA GLY A 347 36.81 -25.08 11.71
C GLY A 347 37.83 -24.16 11.01
N GLY A 348 37.48 -23.58 9.86
CA GLY A 348 38.33 -22.69 9.08
C GLY A 348 37.55 -21.52 8.47
N THR A 349 38.19 -20.78 7.57
CA THR A 349 37.56 -19.67 6.86
C THR A 349 36.95 -20.17 5.55
N ALA A 350 35.62 -20.22 5.47
CA ALA A 350 34.95 -20.47 4.21
C ALA A 350 35.03 -19.25 3.28
N ASP A 351 34.91 -19.51 1.97
CA ASP A 351 34.70 -18.46 0.98
C ASP A 351 33.39 -17.71 1.29
N ARG A 352 33.48 -16.37 1.40
CA ARG A 352 32.35 -15.53 1.85
C ARG A 352 31.20 -15.52 0.85
N ASP A 353 31.50 -15.56 -0.45
CA ASP A 353 30.48 -15.49 -1.49
C ASP A 353 29.72 -16.80 -1.56
N ARG A 354 30.42 -17.93 -1.40
CA ARG A 354 29.78 -19.26 -1.28
C ARG A 354 28.95 -19.39 0.00
N ALA A 355 29.46 -18.91 1.13
CA ALA A 355 28.71 -18.91 2.39
C ALA A 355 27.42 -18.06 2.29
N SER A 356 27.51 -16.88 1.68
CA SER A 356 26.36 -16.01 1.45
C SER A 356 25.36 -16.65 0.49
N SER A 357 25.83 -17.23 -0.62
CA SER A 357 24.97 -17.94 -1.59
C SER A 357 24.22 -19.11 -0.95
N LEU A 358 24.88 -19.88 -0.07
CA LEU A 358 24.23 -20.95 0.67
C LEU A 358 23.24 -20.40 1.71
N ALA A 359 23.61 -19.35 2.45
CA ALA A 359 22.70 -18.73 3.42
C ALA A 359 21.44 -18.14 2.75
N ASP A 360 21.61 -17.52 1.58
CA ASP A 360 20.51 -16.94 0.80
C ASP A 360 19.59 -18.03 0.23
N SER A 361 20.13 -19.18 -0.17
CA SER A 361 19.31 -20.32 -0.64
C SER A 361 18.50 -20.98 0.48
N LEU A 362 18.96 -20.91 1.74
CA LEU A 362 18.20 -21.35 2.91
C LEU A 362 17.05 -20.40 3.25
N ALA A 363 17.14 -19.13 2.84
CA ALA A 363 16.10 -18.10 2.92
C ALA A 363 15.30 -18.09 4.25
N PRO A 364 15.95 -18.05 5.43
CA PRO A 364 15.27 -18.25 6.71
C PRO A 364 14.20 -17.17 6.99
N GLU A 365 14.40 -15.95 6.49
CA GLU A 365 13.44 -14.86 6.65
C GLU A 365 12.11 -15.10 5.89
N ARG A 366 12.14 -15.84 4.77
CA ARG A 366 10.93 -16.22 4.01
C ARG A 366 10.04 -17.19 4.79
N ALA A 367 10.64 -17.98 5.68
CA ALA A 367 9.92 -18.84 6.61
C ALA A 367 9.48 -18.09 7.88
N TYR A 368 10.24 -17.09 8.31
CA TYR A 368 10.01 -16.36 9.55
C TYR A 368 8.86 -15.35 9.46
N TRP A 369 8.94 -14.40 8.53
CA TRP A 369 8.02 -13.25 8.50
C TRP A 369 6.53 -13.61 8.31
N PRO A 370 6.17 -14.54 7.40
CA PRO A 370 4.76 -14.91 7.22
C PRO A 370 4.13 -15.53 8.47
N ARG A 371 4.92 -16.21 9.32
CA ARG A 371 4.42 -16.81 10.57
C ARG A 371 4.05 -15.76 11.63
N LEU A 372 4.44 -14.50 11.45
CA LEU A 372 4.16 -13.41 12.39
C LEU A 372 2.95 -12.57 12.01
N ASP A 373 2.38 -12.73 10.81
CA ASP A 373 1.26 -11.88 10.35
C ASP A 373 0.02 -12.01 11.27
N GLU A 374 -0.46 -13.23 11.49
CA GLU A 374 -1.60 -13.48 12.39
C GLU A 374 -1.31 -13.14 13.86
N PRO A 375 -0.18 -13.57 14.46
CA PRO A 375 0.18 -13.14 15.81
C PRO A 375 0.27 -11.62 15.98
N PHE A 376 0.73 -10.90 14.96
CA PHE A 376 0.84 -9.45 15.01
C PHE A 376 -0.53 -8.77 15.02
N ARG A 377 -1.47 -9.23 14.19
CA ARG A 377 -2.85 -8.72 14.18
C ARG A 377 -3.53 -8.91 15.52
N ARG A 378 -3.35 -10.09 16.13
CA ARG A 378 -3.86 -10.38 17.48
C ARG A 378 -3.22 -9.48 18.52
N TYR A 379 -1.89 -9.33 18.48
CA TYR A 379 -1.18 -8.41 19.36
C TYR A 379 -1.69 -6.97 19.25
N MET A 380 -1.98 -6.47 18.04
CA MET A 380 -2.58 -5.14 17.87
C MET A 380 -3.93 -5.01 18.59
N LEU A 381 -4.80 -6.02 18.43
CA LEU A 381 -6.12 -6.03 19.06
C LEU A 381 -6.02 -6.12 20.59
N ASP A 382 -5.09 -6.91 21.12
CA ASP A 382 -4.95 -7.15 22.56
C ASP A 382 -4.20 -6.02 23.27
N LEU A 383 -3.23 -5.38 22.61
CA LEU A 383 -2.43 -4.31 23.19
C LEU A 383 -3.27 -3.07 23.47
N ALA A 384 -4.19 -2.69 22.56
CA ALA A 384 -5.01 -1.49 22.71
C ALA A 384 -5.81 -1.43 24.03
N PRO A 385 -6.63 -2.44 24.39
CA PRO A 385 -7.33 -2.45 25.68
C PRO A 385 -6.38 -2.67 26.86
N SER A 386 -5.36 -3.52 26.72
CA SER A 386 -4.43 -3.85 27.82
C SER A 386 -3.57 -2.67 28.25
N PHE A 387 -3.27 -1.74 27.33
CA PHE A 387 -2.53 -0.52 27.62
C PHE A 387 -3.35 0.45 28.47
N ALA A 388 -4.67 0.48 28.31
CA ALA A 388 -5.55 1.31 29.13
C ALA A 388 -5.72 0.76 30.56
N SER A 389 -5.53 -0.56 30.76
CA SER A 389 -5.64 -1.24 32.05
C SER A 389 -4.29 -1.56 32.71
N ASP A 390 -3.19 -0.97 32.24
CA ASP A 390 -1.81 -1.21 32.71
C ASP A 390 -1.37 -2.69 32.69
N SER A 391 -2.07 -3.55 31.93
CA SER A 391 -1.81 -5.00 31.82
C SER A 391 -1.13 -5.38 30.49
N ALA A 392 -0.49 -4.40 29.84
CA ALA A 392 0.14 -4.54 28.52
C ALA A 392 1.24 -5.62 28.48
N GLY A 393 1.84 -5.94 29.63
CA GLY A 393 2.86 -6.98 29.74
C GLY A 393 2.41 -8.34 29.21
N THR A 394 1.14 -8.73 29.40
CA THR A 394 0.65 -10.04 28.94
C THR A 394 0.62 -10.15 27.42
N ALA A 395 0.11 -9.13 26.72
CA ALA A 395 0.12 -9.08 25.26
C ALA A 395 1.57 -9.07 24.72
N GLY A 396 2.45 -8.31 25.37
CA GLY A 396 3.88 -8.28 25.04
C GLY A 396 4.54 -9.65 25.15
N LEU A 397 4.30 -10.40 26.23
CA LEU A 397 4.85 -11.74 26.42
C LEU A 397 4.37 -12.72 25.35
N GLN A 398 3.08 -12.70 25.00
CA GLN A 398 2.52 -13.56 23.95
C GLN A 398 3.13 -13.24 22.58
N TRP A 399 3.35 -11.95 22.28
CA TRP A 399 4.05 -11.54 21.07
C TRP A 399 5.50 -12.03 21.02
N LEU A 400 6.27 -11.85 22.09
CA LEU A 400 7.66 -12.32 22.16
C LEU A 400 7.76 -13.84 22.04
N GLU A 401 6.79 -14.58 22.59
CA GLU A 401 6.67 -16.03 22.40
C GLU A 401 6.47 -16.40 20.93
N ALA A 402 5.55 -15.72 20.24
CA ALA A 402 5.31 -15.94 18.82
C ALA A 402 6.55 -15.63 17.97
N VAL A 403 7.25 -14.53 18.28
CA VAL A 403 8.54 -14.17 17.65
C VAL A 403 9.58 -15.27 17.85
N ARG A 404 9.75 -15.77 19.08
CA ARG A 404 10.68 -16.86 19.39
C ARG A 404 10.33 -18.14 18.64
N GLY A 405 9.05 -18.52 18.64
CA GLY A 405 8.54 -19.72 17.98
C GLY A 405 8.73 -19.69 16.46
N ALA A 406 8.41 -18.56 15.83
CA ALA A 406 8.62 -18.34 14.40
C ALA A 406 10.11 -18.40 14.03
N ALA A 407 10.97 -17.73 14.80
CA ALA A 407 12.41 -17.72 14.55
C ALA A 407 13.02 -19.12 14.71
N THR A 408 12.61 -19.85 15.75
CA THR A 408 13.06 -21.23 16.00
C THR A 408 12.66 -22.15 14.87
N SER A 409 11.41 -22.08 14.43
CA SER A 409 10.91 -22.89 13.32
C SER A 409 11.63 -22.57 12.00
N ALA A 410 11.90 -21.29 11.73
CA ALA A 410 12.65 -20.88 10.55
C ALA A 410 14.12 -21.34 10.58
N PHE A 411 14.79 -21.24 11.74
CA PHE A 411 16.15 -21.73 11.89
C PHE A 411 16.23 -23.25 11.74
N GLU A 412 15.32 -24.00 12.36
CA GLU A 412 15.32 -25.48 12.25
C GLU A 412 15.05 -25.94 10.81
N ALA A 413 14.21 -25.25 10.05
CA ALA A 413 14.02 -25.53 8.63
C ALA A 413 15.33 -25.33 7.84
N ALA A 414 16.06 -24.23 8.09
CA ALA A 414 17.35 -23.98 7.48
C ALA A 414 18.43 -25.00 7.90
N ALA A 415 18.44 -25.40 9.17
CA ALA A 415 19.35 -26.42 9.68
C ALA A 415 19.09 -27.79 9.03
N THR A 416 17.82 -28.21 8.96
CA THR A 416 17.41 -29.48 8.35
C THR A 416 17.84 -29.54 6.88
N ALA A 417 17.75 -28.43 6.14
CA ALA A 417 18.13 -28.38 4.73
C ALA A 417 19.63 -28.65 4.47
N ILE A 418 20.51 -28.35 5.43
CA ILE A 418 21.95 -28.63 5.32
C ILE A 418 22.35 -29.99 5.93
N GLU A 419 21.47 -30.64 6.69
CA GLU A 419 21.67 -31.95 7.34
C GLU A 419 21.62 -33.14 6.36
N THR A 420 22.25 -32.95 5.21
CA THR A 420 22.42 -33.95 4.15
C THR A 420 23.87 -34.46 4.07
N SER A 421 24.78 -33.90 4.89
CA SER A 421 26.20 -34.24 4.92
C SER A 421 26.75 -34.16 6.34
N SER A 422 27.87 -34.87 6.61
CA SER A 422 28.54 -34.84 7.92
C SER A 422 28.94 -33.43 8.36
N ARG A 423 29.35 -32.57 7.41
CA ARG A 423 29.67 -31.17 7.65
C ARG A 423 28.44 -30.37 8.06
N GLY A 424 27.32 -30.61 7.39
CA GLY A 424 26.03 -29.98 7.69
C GLY A 424 25.48 -30.37 9.06
N TYR A 425 25.48 -31.67 9.41
CA TYR A 425 25.11 -32.13 10.75
C TYR A 425 25.96 -31.49 11.85
N ARG A 426 27.29 -31.42 11.65
CA ARG A 426 28.19 -30.75 12.59
C ARG A 426 27.85 -29.26 12.74
N ALA A 427 27.64 -28.55 11.62
CA ALA A 427 27.31 -27.14 11.65
C ALA A 427 25.96 -26.88 12.34
N ALA A 428 24.92 -27.64 11.99
CA ALA A 428 23.61 -27.54 12.62
C ALA A 428 23.68 -27.79 14.14
N ALA A 429 24.35 -28.86 14.57
CA ALA A 429 24.54 -29.16 16.00
C ALA A 429 25.29 -28.05 16.75
N LEU A 430 26.29 -27.42 16.12
CA LEU A 430 27.04 -26.30 16.71
C LEU A 430 26.22 -25.02 16.83
N TYR A 431 25.40 -24.72 15.82
CA TYR A 431 24.71 -23.43 15.73
C TYR A 431 23.30 -23.41 16.32
N ARG A 432 22.63 -24.55 16.50
CA ARG A 432 21.35 -24.63 17.26
C ARG A 432 21.43 -23.96 18.64
N PRO A 433 22.34 -24.34 19.55
CA PRO A 433 22.41 -23.72 20.87
C PRO A 433 22.86 -22.25 20.81
N ARG A 434 23.70 -21.88 19.82
CA ARG A 434 24.13 -20.48 19.61
C ARG A 434 22.96 -19.60 19.19
N PHE A 435 22.15 -20.07 18.25
CA PHE A 435 20.95 -19.39 17.80
C PHE A 435 19.96 -19.19 18.95
N GLN A 436 19.68 -20.23 19.73
CA GLN A 436 18.81 -20.12 20.90
C GLN A 436 19.33 -19.11 21.93
N GLY A 437 20.65 -19.09 22.16
CA GLY A 437 21.31 -18.09 23.00
C GLY A 437 21.13 -16.66 22.51
N GLU A 438 21.33 -16.42 21.20
CA GLU A 438 21.16 -15.10 20.58
C GLU A 438 19.72 -14.62 20.59
N VAL A 439 18.75 -15.48 20.25
CA VAL A 439 17.33 -15.12 20.28
C VAL A 439 16.89 -14.77 21.69
N ARG A 440 17.29 -15.57 22.69
CA ARG A 440 17.00 -15.25 24.10
C ARG A 440 17.61 -13.90 24.52
N ARG A 441 18.86 -13.64 24.14
CA ARG A 441 19.53 -12.38 24.45
C ARG A 441 18.77 -11.19 23.84
N VAL A 442 18.42 -11.28 22.56
CA VAL A 442 17.67 -10.24 21.84
C VAL A 442 16.31 -10.02 22.48
N LEU A 443 15.51 -11.07 22.70
CA LEU A 443 14.14 -10.90 23.22
C LEU A 443 14.11 -10.40 24.66
N ASN A 444 15.13 -10.69 25.47
CA ASN A 444 15.25 -10.13 26.82
C ASN A 444 15.37 -8.61 26.83
N GLU A 445 15.87 -7.98 25.76
CA GLU A 445 15.94 -6.52 25.63
C GLU A 445 14.55 -5.88 25.46
N PHE A 446 13.53 -6.69 25.13
CA PHE A 446 12.15 -6.26 24.87
C PHE A 446 11.15 -6.79 25.90
N MET A 447 11.62 -7.56 26.89
CA MET A 447 10.76 -8.08 27.95
C MET A 447 10.12 -6.92 28.74
N PRO A 448 8.83 -7.03 29.10
CA PRO A 448 8.23 -6.06 30.00
C PRO A 448 8.94 -6.05 31.35
N THR A 449 8.97 -4.91 32.02
CA THR A 449 9.53 -4.79 33.38
C THR A 449 8.67 -5.60 34.38
N GLN A 450 9.21 -5.96 35.55
CA GLN A 450 8.43 -6.72 36.56
C GLN A 450 7.20 -5.96 37.06
N GLU A 451 7.22 -4.63 36.99
CA GLU A 451 6.09 -3.76 37.33
C GLU A 451 4.97 -3.85 36.27
N GLU A 452 5.32 -3.95 34.98
CA GLU A 452 4.38 -4.07 33.84
C GLU A 452 3.68 -5.43 33.71
N VAL A 453 4.15 -6.46 34.42
CA VAL A 453 3.58 -7.83 34.39
C VAL A 453 2.72 -8.13 35.63
N SER A 454 2.88 -7.34 36.70
CA SER A 454 2.21 -7.57 37.99
C SER A 454 0.97 -6.71 38.20
N ALA A 455 0.71 -5.75 37.31
CA ALA A 455 -0.50 -4.95 37.19
C ALA A 455 -1.47 -5.61 36.20
#